data_AF-A0A177EF64-F1
#
_entry.id   AF-A0A177EF64-F1
#
_cell.length_a   1.000
_cell.length_b   1.000
_cell.length_c   1.000
_cell.angle_alpha   90.00
_cell.angle_beta   90.00
_cell.angle_gamma   90.00
#
_symmetry.space_group_name_H-M   'P 1'
#
loop_
_entity.id
_entity.type
_entity.pdbx_description
1 polymer ?
#
loop_
_entity_poly.entity_id
_entity_poly.type
_entity_poly.pdbx_seq_one_letter_code
_entity_poly.pdbx_strand_id
1 'polypeptide(L)'
;MGWWETFKDTFKQLPYLALIKAHRLFLYPAIFILAVALVVVLISLTSTKSTKVDEYTKSREEIIAFNQACGGRLRYSAWIDDSTVYTEKNSFHIHLKEISLNDLPKTVPFPMYVSSLHIYGGSAPSTPTETTELANKLARVLEAFRHCYIKHLELRNFDIEFAPAPATPRIRRQTPGAITFYETSSSFISWFGESVQLLCPNRKLALNLMYSANIKSLECLDSLGIAGPIKTLLVMDLPNLESLGCRVLNNTGVAHKIYLFNLSSKVEVPASLARNIESQARNIQIGFDIYTKLTMHKGFCLNSPYLSLVLETYEELCSHPNPEDLGTRNPYVTHIYVSQPDAPQETTKEVVTQIVEWVATRFSDVGYVTIRSNTLNLPGLQSFIDQAVFYKERLPIAKIIIKQLQPYTIDSLTTFDV
;
A
#
# COMPACT_ATOMS: atom_id res chain seq x y z
N MET A 1 4.17 -58.79 -0.41
CA MET A 1 4.26 -59.09 1.04
C MET A 1 4.93 -60.43 1.37
N GLY A 2 5.22 -61.34 0.41
CA GLY A 2 5.86 -62.63 0.72
C GLY A 2 7.38 -62.64 0.97
N TRP A 3 8.11 -61.60 0.56
CA TRP A 3 9.59 -61.56 0.72
C TRP A 3 10.05 -61.29 2.16
N TRP A 4 9.20 -60.67 3.00
CA TRP A 4 9.56 -60.30 4.36
C TRP A 4 9.56 -61.49 5.32
N GLU A 5 8.68 -62.48 5.10
CA GLU A 5 8.61 -63.69 5.91
C GLU A 5 9.82 -64.62 5.63
N THR A 6 10.23 -64.76 4.37
CA THR A 6 11.46 -65.51 4.01
C THR A 6 12.74 -64.85 4.56
N PHE A 7 12.74 -63.52 4.68
CA PHE A 7 13.85 -62.76 5.24
C PHE A 7 14.02 -62.98 6.76
N LYS A 8 12.92 -63.15 7.51
CA LYS A 8 12.95 -63.40 8.96
C LYS A 8 13.54 -64.76 9.33
N ASP A 9 13.19 -65.81 8.59
CA ASP A 9 13.66 -67.17 8.93
C ASP A 9 15.14 -67.37 8.62
N THR A 10 15.65 -66.68 7.60
CA THR A 10 17.09 -66.67 7.27
C THR A 10 17.92 -65.98 8.39
N PHE A 11 17.34 -64.98 9.06
CA PHE A 11 18.01 -64.26 10.14
C PHE A 11 18.08 -65.03 11.47
N LYS A 12 17.18 -66.00 11.71
CA LYS A 12 17.16 -66.81 12.94
C LYS A 12 18.29 -67.85 13.04
N GLN A 13 18.92 -68.20 11.92
CA GLN A 13 19.97 -69.23 11.89
C GLN A 13 21.40 -68.67 11.92
N LEU A 14 21.57 -67.34 11.89
CA LEU A 14 22.89 -66.73 11.98
C LEU A 14 23.38 -66.72 13.43
N PRO A 15 24.57 -67.25 13.74
CA PRO A 15 25.12 -67.18 15.10
C PRO A 15 25.23 -65.71 15.50
N TYR A 16 24.82 -65.37 16.73
CA TYR A 16 24.72 -64.01 17.26
C TYR A 16 25.98 -63.14 16.99
N LEU A 17 27.16 -63.76 16.96
CA LEU A 17 28.44 -63.13 16.60
C LEU A 17 28.57 -62.70 15.13
N ALA A 18 27.97 -63.44 14.19
CA ALA A 18 27.90 -63.06 12.77
C ALA A 18 26.92 -61.90 12.56
N LEU A 19 25.84 -61.85 13.34
CA LEU A 19 24.90 -60.73 13.34
C LEU A 19 25.58 -59.44 13.80
N ILE A 20 26.35 -59.48 14.90
CA ILE A 20 27.10 -58.32 15.42
C ILE A 20 28.17 -57.88 14.41
N LYS A 21 28.90 -58.81 13.77
CA LYS A 21 29.89 -58.46 12.74
C LYS A 21 29.26 -57.87 11.48
N ALA A 22 28.16 -58.42 10.99
CA ALA A 22 27.41 -57.86 9.87
C ALA A 22 26.82 -56.49 10.22
N HIS A 23 26.28 -56.33 11.43
CA HIS A 23 25.75 -55.05 11.91
C HIS A 23 26.85 -54.00 11.99
N ARG A 24 28.08 -54.35 12.40
CA ARG A 24 29.22 -53.42 12.31
C ARG A 24 29.61 -53.14 10.85
N LEU A 25 29.67 -54.15 9.98
CA LEU A 25 30.05 -53.96 8.58
C LEU A 25 29.10 -53.09 7.78
N PHE A 26 27.80 -53.08 8.08
CA PHE A 26 26.81 -52.29 7.35
C PHE A 26 26.43 -50.98 8.05
N LEU A 27 26.43 -50.94 9.38
CA LEU A 27 26.03 -49.74 10.11
C LEU A 27 27.14 -48.68 10.12
N TYR A 28 28.41 -49.06 10.21
CA TYR A 28 29.51 -48.08 10.21
C TYR A 28 29.63 -47.32 8.87
N PRO A 29 29.56 -47.97 7.69
CA PRO A 29 29.56 -47.25 6.42
C PRO A 29 28.31 -46.39 6.25
N ALA A 30 27.13 -46.85 6.68
CA ALA A 30 25.90 -46.07 6.60
C ALA A 30 25.96 -44.81 7.49
N ILE A 31 26.44 -44.95 8.74
CA ILE A 31 26.66 -43.83 9.65
C ILE A 31 27.72 -42.87 9.08
N PHE A 32 28.80 -43.39 8.51
CA PHE A 32 29.85 -42.59 7.89
C PHE A 32 29.34 -41.80 6.68
N ILE A 33 28.58 -42.43 5.78
CA ILE A 33 27.96 -41.78 4.63
C ILE A 33 26.98 -40.69 5.10
N LEU A 34 26.16 -40.97 6.12
CA LEU A 34 25.23 -40.00 6.67
C LEU A 34 25.97 -38.80 7.30
N ALA A 35 27.05 -39.05 8.04
CA ALA A 35 27.88 -38.01 8.64
C ALA A 35 28.57 -37.15 7.57
N VAL A 36 29.11 -37.76 6.52
CA VAL A 36 29.71 -37.03 5.39
C VAL A 36 28.66 -36.19 4.65
N ALA A 37 27.47 -36.74 4.38
CA ALA A 37 26.38 -36.00 3.76
C ALA A 37 25.94 -34.80 4.63
N LEU A 38 25.83 -35.00 5.95
CA LEU A 38 25.51 -33.93 6.89
C LEU A 38 26.59 -32.83 6.88
N VAL A 39 27.86 -33.21 6.86
CA VAL A 39 28.99 -32.27 6.76
C VAL A 39 28.95 -31.51 5.43
N VAL A 40 28.67 -32.17 4.30
CA VAL A 40 28.53 -31.49 3.00
C VAL A 40 27.35 -30.51 2.99
N VAL A 41 26.21 -30.87 3.59
CA VAL A 41 25.06 -29.97 3.74
C VAL A 41 25.42 -28.78 4.63
N LEU A 42 26.10 -29.02 5.76
CA LEU A 42 26.54 -27.96 6.67
C LEU A 42 27.55 -27.02 5.98
N ILE A 43 28.52 -27.56 5.23
CA ILE A 43 29.48 -26.76 4.45
C ILE A 43 28.78 -25.96 3.34
N SER A 44 27.78 -26.55 2.68
CA SER A 44 26.99 -25.85 1.66
C SER A 44 26.15 -24.72 2.27
N LEU A 45 25.58 -24.93 3.46
CA LEU A 45 24.83 -23.93 4.22
C LEU A 45 25.74 -22.81 4.77
N THR A 46 26.98 -23.12 5.18
CA THR A 46 27.93 -22.10 5.63
C THR A 46 28.56 -21.34 4.46
N SER A 47 28.84 -22.02 3.34
CA SER A 47 29.34 -21.39 2.11
C SER A 47 28.33 -20.41 1.51
N THR A 48 27.05 -20.80 1.42
CA THR A 48 25.97 -19.91 0.95
C THR A 48 25.71 -18.73 1.89
N LYS A 49 25.96 -18.88 3.19
CA LYS A 49 25.96 -17.76 4.14
C LYS A 49 27.13 -16.82 3.90
N SER A 50 28.34 -17.34 3.68
CA SER A 50 29.55 -16.53 3.44
C SER A 50 29.43 -15.68 2.16
N THR A 51 29.00 -16.27 1.04
CA THR A 51 28.85 -15.54 -0.23
C THR A 51 27.80 -14.43 -0.15
N LYS A 52 26.72 -14.64 0.62
CA LYS A 52 25.70 -13.60 0.84
C LYS A 52 26.21 -12.45 1.71
N VAL A 53 27.09 -12.74 2.68
CA VAL A 53 27.73 -11.71 3.53
C VAL A 53 28.71 -10.86 2.71
N ASP A 54 29.44 -11.46 1.78
CA ASP A 54 30.39 -10.75 0.91
C ASP A 54 29.68 -9.85 -0.13
N GLU A 55 28.62 -10.36 -0.79
CA GLU A 55 27.78 -9.55 -1.70
C GLU A 55 27.09 -8.39 -0.96
N TYR A 56 26.64 -8.62 0.27
CA TYR A 56 26.04 -7.59 1.12
C TYR A 56 27.04 -6.49 1.50
N THR A 57 28.26 -6.89 1.88
CA THR A 57 29.32 -5.94 2.26
C THR A 57 29.69 -5.05 1.08
N LYS A 58 29.82 -5.64 -0.12
CA LYS A 58 30.09 -4.90 -1.36
C LYS A 58 28.97 -3.93 -1.74
N SER A 59 27.71 -4.39 -1.72
CA SER A 59 26.53 -3.54 -1.98
C SER A 59 26.46 -2.37 -1.00
N ARG A 60 26.76 -2.61 0.29
CA ARG A 60 26.78 -1.58 1.33
C ARG A 60 27.87 -0.55 1.11
N GLU A 61 29.09 -0.97 0.75
CA GLU A 61 30.19 -0.04 0.43
C GLU A 61 29.85 0.84 -0.78
N GLU A 62 29.19 0.27 -1.79
CA GLU A 62 28.77 1.01 -2.98
C GLU A 62 27.60 1.97 -2.69
N ILE A 63 26.68 1.63 -1.79
CA ILE A 63 25.63 2.54 -1.29
C ILE A 63 26.25 3.66 -0.44
N ILE A 64 27.24 3.35 0.40
CA ILE A 64 27.98 4.34 1.17
C ILE A 64 28.72 5.29 0.22
N ALA A 65 29.39 4.76 -0.80
CA ALA A 65 30.07 5.55 -1.83
C ALA A 65 29.08 6.42 -2.61
N PHE A 66 27.90 5.89 -2.94
CA PHE A 66 26.81 6.65 -3.56
C PHE A 66 26.31 7.78 -2.66
N ASN A 67 26.13 7.52 -1.37
CA ASN A 67 25.78 8.56 -0.39
C ASN A 67 26.87 9.63 -0.28
N GLN A 68 28.13 9.22 -0.18
CA GLN A 68 29.27 10.13 -0.15
C GLN A 68 29.36 10.97 -1.42
N ALA A 69 29.11 10.39 -2.60
CA ALA A 69 29.07 11.12 -3.88
C ALA A 69 27.98 12.20 -3.89
N CYS A 70 26.85 11.96 -3.24
CA CYS A 70 25.78 12.95 -3.03
C CYS A 70 26.06 13.90 -1.82
N GLY A 71 27.31 14.03 -1.38
CA GLY A 71 27.70 14.91 -0.28
C GLY A 71 27.28 14.44 1.12
N GLY A 72 27.00 13.14 1.30
CA GLY A 72 26.53 12.57 2.57
C GLY A 72 25.08 12.89 2.92
N ARG A 73 24.33 13.46 1.96
CA ARG A 73 22.96 13.97 2.16
C ARG A 73 21.87 12.95 1.82
N LEU A 74 22.25 11.74 1.41
CA LEU A 74 21.30 10.64 1.27
C LEU A 74 21.13 9.94 2.62
N ARG A 75 19.92 9.96 3.16
CA ARG A 75 19.59 9.11 4.30
C ARG A 75 19.28 7.72 3.77
N TYR A 76 20.16 6.78 4.07
CA TYR A 76 19.97 5.34 3.86
C TYR A 76 19.62 4.70 5.19
N SER A 77 18.52 3.95 5.22
CA SER A 77 18.22 3.02 6.30
C SER A 77 18.11 1.62 5.72
N ALA A 78 18.85 0.68 6.31
CA ALA A 78 18.68 -0.75 6.10
C ALA A 78 18.25 -1.35 7.43
N TRP A 79 17.09 -1.98 7.42
CA TRP A 79 16.62 -2.78 8.54
C TRP A 79 16.78 -4.25 8.19
N ILE A 80 17.50 -4.97 9.04
CA ILE A 80 17.56 -6.43 9.01
C ILE A 80 16.57 -6.92 10.05
N ASP A 81 15.51 -7.57 9.60
CA ASP A 81 14.61 -8.32 10.47
C ASP A 81 15.23 -9.70 10.72
N ASP A 82 15.47 -10.05 11.99
CA ASP A 82 16.09 -11.33 12.40
C ASP A 82 15.19 -12.57 12.12
N SER A 83 13.98 -12.37 11.60
CA SER A 83 13.00 -13.44 11.34
C SER A 83 13.19 -14.16 9.99
N THR A 84 14.24 -14.96 9.82
CA THR A 84 14.41 -16.03 8.78
C THR A 84 14.26 -15.67 7.28
N VAL A 85 13.76 -14.49 6.91
CA VAL A 85 13.62 -13.98 5.54
C VAL A 85 14.17 -12.56 5.53
N TYR A 86 15.42 -12.42 5.07
CA TYR A 86 16.07 -11.13 4.89
C TYR A 86 15.32 -10.29 3.83
N THR A 87 14.31 -9.52 4.24
CA THR A 87 13.76 -8.46 3.38
C THR A 87 14.43 -7.15 3.77
N GLU A 88 15.55 -6.84 3.11
CA GLU A 88 16.24 -5.57 3.29
C GLU A 88 15.31 -4.42 2.85
N LYS A 89 14.91 -3.58 3.81
CA LYS A 89 14.10 -2.38 3.53
C LYS A 89 15.00 -1.22 3.15
N ASN A 90 15.53 -1.23 1.92
CA ASN A 90 16.36 -0.15 1.39
C ASN A 90 15.50 1.09 1.13
N SER A 91 15.59 2.08 2.04
CA SER A 91 14.92 3.38 1.88
C SER A 91 15.94 4.48 1.57
N PHE A 92 15.64 5.30 0.57
CA PHE A 92 16.45 6.46 0.18
C PHE A 92 15.63 7.73 0.29
N HIS A 93 16.21 8.76 0.90
CA HIS A 93 15.64 10.12 0.96
C HIS A 93 16.59 11.10 0.27
N ILE A 94 16.11 11.77 -0.77
CA ILE A 94 16.91 12.65 -1.64
C ILE A 94 16.31 14.05 -1.65
N HIS A 95 17.02 15.03 -1.08
CA HIS A 95 16.58 16.42 -1.02
C HIS A 95 17.23 17.24 -2.15
N LEU A 96 16.50 17.51 -3.23
CA LEU A 96 17.06 18.13 -4.45
C LEU A 96 17.55 19.57 -4.23
N LYS A 97 16.93 20.31 -3.30
CA LYS A 97 17.36 21.66 -2.91
C LYS A 97 18.76 21.68 -2.29
N GLU A 98 19.18 20.58 -1.67
CA GLU A 98 20.44 20.47 -0.96
C GLU A 98 21.55 19.82 -1.79
N ILE A 99 21.29 19.43 -3.03
CA ILE A 99 22.29 18.71 -3.84
C ILE A 99 22.50 19.48 -5.14
N SER A 100 23.74 19.77 -5.50
CA SER A 100 24.01 20.38 -6.81
C SER A 100 23.84 19.35 -7.92
N LEU A 101 23.54 19.79 -9.14
CA LEU A 101 23.37 18.86 -10.26
C LEU A 101 24.63 18.02 -10.53
N ASN A 102 25.82 18.57 -10.24
CA ASN A 102 27.11 17.90 -10.46
C ASN A 102 27.42 16.84 -9.40
N ASP A 103 26.85 16.96 -8.21
CA ASP A 103 27.00 15.97 -7.13
C ASP A 103 26.07 14.76 -7.33
N LEU A 104 25.09 14.87 -8.23
CA LEU A 104 24.20 13.77 -8.54
C LEU A 104 24.89 12.75 -9.47
N PRO A 105 24.95 11.47 -9.06
CA PRO A 105 25.60 10.43 -9.84
C PRO A 105 24.87 10.19 -11.15
N LYS A 106 25.63 9.76 -12.17
CA LYS A 106 25.07 9.42 -13.48
C LYS A 106 24.24 8.12 -13.45
N THR A 107 24.68 7.15 -12.65
CA THR A 107 24.07 5.82 -12.51
C THR A 107 24.35 5.27 -11.11
N VAL A 108 23.40 4.55 -10.54
CA VAL A 108 23.65 3.66 -9.40
C VAL A 108 24.50 2.47 -9.89
N PRO A 109 25.53 2.04 -9.15
CA PRO A 109 26.53 1.08 -9.64
C PRO A 109 25.99 -0.32 -9.98
N PHE A 110 24.83 -0.72 -9.46
CA PHE A 110 24.23 -2.02 -9.72
C PHE A 110 22.69 -1.96 -9.70
N PRO A 111 21.99 -2.91 -10.37
CA PRO A 111 20.56 -3.08 -10.20
C PRO A 111 20.25 -3.47 -8.77
N MET A 112 19.63 -2.57 -8.00
CA MET A 112 19.26 -2.83 -6.61
C MET A 112 17.75 -2.88 -6.42
N TYR A 113 17.33 -3.63 -5.41
CA TYR A 113 15.96 -3.55 -4.90
C TYR A 113 15.86 -2.40 -3.89
N VAL A 114 15.05 -1.40 -4.22
CA VAL A 114 14.75 -0.24 -3.40
C VAL A 114 13.34 -0.39 -2.87
N SER A 115 13.19 -0.50 -1.55
CA SER A 115 11.86 -0.58 -0.93
C SER A 115 11.12 0.75 -1.06
N SER A 116 11.80 1.86 -0.75
CA SER A 116 11.23 3.20 -0.88
C SER A 116 12.26 4.19 -1.38
N LEU A 117 11.88 5.00 -2.39
CA LEU A 117 12.66 6.14 -2.86
C LEU A 117 11.82 7.40 -2.67
N HIS A 118 12.20 8.24 -1.71
CA HIS A 118 11.56 9.51 -1.43
C HIS A 118 12.42 10.64 -2.01
N ILE A 119 11.87 11.43 -2.93
CA ILE A 119 12.55 12.57 -3.54
C ILE A 119 11.79 13.85 -3.15
N TYR A 120 12.50 14.81 -2.57
CA TYR A 120 11.94 16.05 -2.05
C TYR A 120 12.37 17.22 -2.94
N GLY A 121 11.41 17.94 -3.51
CA GLY A 121 11.65 19.12 -4.35
C GLY A 121 12.10 20.34 -3.53
N GLY A 122 11.41 20.60 -2.42
CA GLY A 122 11.72 21.69 -1.49
C GLY A 122 10.65 22.78 -1.51
N SER A 123 11.04 24.02 -1.27
CA SER A 123 10.15 25.18 -1.41
C SER A 123 9.79 25.41 -2.88
N ALA A 124 8.60 25.97 -3.16
CA ALA A 124 8.21 26.33 -4.51
C ALA A 124 9.30 27.20 -5.18
N PRO A 125 9.76 26.85 -6.40
CA PRO A 125 10.75 27.65 -7.11
C PRO A 125 10.16 29.02 -7.41
N SER A 126 10.95 30.08 -7.16
CA SER A 126 10.53 31.47 -7.36
C SER A 126 10.77 31.95 -8.79
N THR A 127 11.53 31.20 -9.59
CA THR A 127 11.87 31.55 -10.97
C THR A 127 11.78 30.36 -11.93
N PRO A 128 11.57 30.61 -13.24
CA PRO A 128 11.61 29.56 -14.26
C PRO A 128 12.96 28.81 -14.32
N THR A 129 14.06 29.52 -14.04
CA THR A 129 15.41 28.95 -13.99
C THR A 129 15.55 27.92 -12.86
N GLU A 130 15.08 28.25 -11.66
CA GLU A 130 15.05 27.32 -10.51
C GLU A 130 14.19 26.09 -10.81
N THR A 131 13.04 26.30 -11.46
CA THR A 131 12.15 25.20 -11.85
C THR A 131 12.83 24.25 -12.84
N THR A 132 13.54 24.80 -13.82
CA THR A 132 14.32 24.02 -14.80
C THR A 132 15.47 23.27 -14.14
N GLU A 133 16.19 23.91 -13.21
CA GLU A 133 17.24 23.25 -12.44
C GLU A 133 16.69 22.08 -11.61
N LEU A 134 15.57 22.29 -10.92
CA LEU A 134 14.91 21.26 -10.13
C LEU A 134 14.48 20.07 -10.98
N ALA A 135 13.86 20.33 -12.13
CA ALA A 135 13.48 19.31 -13.10
C ALA A 135 14.70 18.52 -13.61
N ASN A 136 15.81 19.19 -13.91
CA ASN A 136 17.05 18.54 -14.33
C ASN A 136 17.66 17.64 -13.23
N LYS A 137 17.62 18.09 -11.97
CA LYS A 137 18.06 17.28 -10.83
C LYS A 137 17.19 16.05 -10.65
N LEU A 138 15.86 16.21 -10.70
CA LEU A 138 14.93 15.09 -10.62
C LEU A 138 15.15 14.10 -11.77
N ALA A 139 15.28 14.58 -13.01
CA ALA A 139 15.60 13.76 -14.17
C ALA A 139 16.91 12.97 -13.97
N ARG A 140 17.96 13.63 -13.47
CA ARG A 140 19.25 12.98 -13.17
C ARG A 140 19.10 11.88 -12.13
N VAL A 141 18.35 12.12 -11.05
CA VAL A 141 18.06 11.10 -10.03
C VAL A 141 17.27 9.94 -10.63
N LEU A 142 16.22 10.21 -11.37
CA LEU A 142 15.38 9.17 -11.96
C LEU A 142 16.17 8.29 -12.94
N GLU A 143 17.05 8.91 -13.73
CA GLU A 143 17.96 8.21 -14.64
C GLU A 143 19.01 7.40 -13.88
N ALA A 144 19.55 7.94 -12.78
CA ALA A 144 20.54 7.23 -11.97
C ALA A 144 19.98 5.89 -11.44
N PHE A 145 18.70 5.87 -11.06
CA PHE A 145 17.99 4.69 -10.58
C PHE A 145 17.27 3.89 -11.68
N ARG A 146 17.48 4.17 -12.98
CA ARG A 146 16.68 3.58 -14.07
C ARG A 146 16.66 2.04 -14.09
N HIS A 147 17.74 1.41 -13.63
CA HIS A 147 17.93 -0.05 -13.59
C HIS A 147 17.55 -0.68 -12.25
N CYS A 148 17.18 0.14 -11.25
CA CYS A 148 16.78 -0.34 -9.94
C CYS A 148 15.31 -0.75 -9.95
N TYR A 149 14.98 -1.82 -9.23
CA TYR A 149 13.60 -2.14 -8.90
C TYR A 149 13.18 -1.23 -7.75
N ILE A 150 12.17 -0.39 -7.95
CA ILE A 150 11.61 0.45 -6.89
C ILE A 150 10.24 -0.10 -6.49
N LYS A 151 10.04 -0.47 -5.22
CA LYS A 151 8.72 -0.86 -4.72
C LYS A 151 7.82 0.37 -4.53
N HIS A 152 8.33 1.44 -3.93
CA HIS A 152 7.58 2.69 -3.72
C HIS A 152 8.42 3.90 -4.15
N LEU A 153 7.91 4.71 -5.08
CA LEU A 153 8.45 6.03 -5.43
C LEU A 153 7.55 7.12 -4.83
N GLU A 154 8.09 7.97 -3.98
CA GLU A 154 7.41 9.15 -3.45
C GLU A 154 8.08 10.42 -3.96
N LEU A 155 7.27 11.29 -4.56
CA LEU A 155 7.66 12.63 -5.02
C LEU A 155 6.97 13.64 -4.14
N ARG A 156 7.75 14.35 -3.33
CA ARG A 156 7.26 15.24 -2.28
C ARG A 156 7.66 16.70 -2.52
N ASN A 157 6.74 17.63 -2.28
CA ASN A 157 6.96 19.08 -2.29
C ASN A 157 7.43 19.57 -3.68
N PHE A 158 6.64 19.25 -4.71
CA PHE A 158 6.84 19.72 -6.09
C PHE A 158 5.66 20.59 -6.51
N ASP A 159 5.60 21.78 -5.93
CA ASP A 159 4.66 22.82 -6.31
C ASP A 159 5.31 23.74 -7.34
N ILE A 160 5.06 23.47 -8.63
CA ILE A 160 5.61 24.26 -9.74
C ILE A 160 4.46 24.91 -10.50
N GLU A 161 4.57 26.22 -10.72
CA GLU A 161 3.58 26.94 -11.52
C GLU A 161 3.85 26.73 -13.02
N PHE A 162 5.13 26.78 -13.41
CA PHE A 162 5.58 26.67 -14.79
C PHE A 162 6.26 25.32 -15.03
N ALA A 163 5.59 24.41 -15.73
CA ALA A 163 6.22 23.18 -16.19
C ALA A 163 7.36 23.50 -17.18
N PRO A 164 8.60 23.06 -16.93
CA PRO A 164 9.67 23.19 -17.91
C PRO A 164 9.41 22.28 -19.12
N ALA A 165 10.17 22.46 -20.19
CA ALA A 165 10.06 21.56 -21.34
C ALA A 165 10.31 20.09 -20.90
N PRO A 166 9.48 19.13 -21.36
CA PRO A 166 9.64 17.74 -20.97
C PRO A 166 10.95 17.15 -21.51
N ALA A 167 11.50 16.18 -20.79
CA ALA A 167 12.74 15.52 -21.18
C ALA A 167 12.58 14.77 -22.51
N THR A 168 13.53 14.97 -23.43
CA THR A 168 13.58 14.26 -24.72
C THR A 168 14.97 13.63 -24.93
N PRO A 169 15.07 12.29 -25.14
CA PRO A 169 14.00 11.30 -25.09
C PRO A 169 13.42 11.11 -23.68
N ARG A 170 12.19 10.59 -23.59
CA ARG A 170 11.57 10.28 -22.29
C ARG A 170 12.43 9.32 -21.47
N ILE A 171 12.49 9.56 -20.17
CA ILE A 171 13.17 8.69 -19.20
C ILE A 171 12.36 7.40 -19.10
N ARG A 172 12.90 6.30 -19.63
CA ARG A 172 12.26 4.98 -19.55
C ARG A 172 12.55 4.36 -18.20
N ARG A 173 11.51 3.99 -17.46
CA ARG A 173 11.66 3.33 -16.16
C ARG A 173 10.77 2.11 -16.04
N GLN A 174 11.27 1.11 -15.32
CA GLN A 174 10.42 0.04 -14.83
C GLN A 174 9.38 0.64 -13.87
N THR A 175 8.11 0.29 -14.08
CA THR A 175 7.02 0.79 -13.22
C THR A 175 7.21 0.33 -11.79
N PRO A 176 7.22 1.26 -10.82
CA PRO A 176 7.31 0.89 -9.41
C PRO A 176 6.03 0.19 -8.94
N GLY A 177 6.08 -0.45 -7.78
CA GLY A 177 4.88 -1.03 -7.16
C GLY A 177 3.86 0.03 -6.76
N ALA A 178 4.33 1.19 -6.30
CA ALA A 178 3.54 2.35 -5.92
C ALA A 178 4.21 3.66 -6.35
N ILE A 179 3.40 4.65 -6.74
CA ILE A 179 3.81 6.04 -6.93
C ILE A 179 2.96 6.92 -6.02
N THR A 180 3.61 7.77 -5.23
CA THR A 180 2.98 8.76 -4.37
C THR A 180 3.40 10.16 -4.78
N PHE A 181 2.42 11.01 -5.01
CA PHE A 181 2.57 12.45 -5.18
C PHE A 181 2.08 13.13 -3.89
N TYR A 182 2.98 13.75 -3.15
CA TYR A 182 2.70 14.37 -1.86
C TYR A 182 3.02 15.87 -1.93
N GLU A 183 2.06 16.74 -1.61
CA GLU A 183 2.22 18.20 -1.73
C GLU A 183 2.78 18.60 -3.11
N THR A 184 2.04 18.26 -4.17
CA THR A 184 2.45 18.51 -5.56
C THR A 184 1.42 19.33 -6.33
N SER A 185 1.89 19.99 -7.39
CA SER A 185 1.04 20.72 -8.35
C SER A 185 0.56 19.82 -9.49
N SER A 186 -0.57 20.16 -10.11
CA SER A 186 -1.06 19.50 -11.33
C SER A 186 -0.09 19.66 -12.51
N SER A 187 0.56 20.83 -12.63
CA SER A 187 1.60 21.10 -13.62
C SER A 187 2.80 20.16 -13.49
N PHE A 188 3.25 19.91 -12.26
CA PHE A 188 4.33 18.96 -12.00
C PHE A 188 3.97 17.53 -12.43
N ILE A 189 2.79 17.04 -12.02
CA ILE A 189 2.34 15.69 -12.36
C ILE A 189 2.28 15.52 -13.89
N SER A 190 1.74 16.53 -14.58
CA SER A 190 1.66 16.56 -16.04
C SER A 190 3.04 16.49 -16.70
N TRP A 191 3.96 17.35 -16.26
CA TRP A 191 5.35 17.34 -16.71
C TRP A 191 6.04 15.99 -16.45
N PHE A 192 5.80 15.39 -15.28
CA PHE A 192 6.37 14.10 -14.91
C PHE A 192 5.90 12.99 -15.85
N GLY A 193 4.59 12.92 -16.13
CA GLY A 193 4.02 11.95 -17.08
C GLY A 193 4.52 12.14 -18.51
N GLU A 194 4.78 13.38 -18.91
CA GLU A 194 5.37 13.68 -20.23
C GLU A 194 6.87 13.38 -20.32
N SER A 195 7.60 13.49 -19.21
CA SER A 195 9.05 13.30 -19.16
C SER A 195 9.46 11.87 -18.84
N VAL A 196 8.61 11.11 -18.16
CA VAL A 196 8.91 9.76 -17.66
C VAL A 196 7.94 8.75 -18.28
N GLN A 197 8.49 7.78 -19.00
CA GLN A 197 7.73 6.66 -19.54
C GLN A 197 7.75 5.50 -18.54
N LEU A 198 6.61 5.25 -17.91
CA LEU A 198 6.39 4.09 -17.03
C LEU A 198 6.14 2.82 -17.87
N LEU A 199 7.10 1.89 -17.85
CA LEU A 199 6.98 0.63 -18.58
C LEU A 199 6.21 -0.40 -17.74
N CYS A 200 4.91 -0.55 -18.04
CA CYS A 200 3.94 -1.37 -17.28
C CYS A 200 3.56 -2.69 -17.98
N PRO A 201 4.44 -3.68 -18.23
CA PRO A 201 3.99 -4.84 -19.00
C PRO A 201 2.99 -5.73 -18.25
N ASN A 202 3.00 -5.82 -16.91
CA ASN A 202 2.14 -6.77 -16.16
C ASN A 202 1.85 -6.42 -14.69
N ARG A 203 2.18 -5.21 -14.20
CA ARG A 203 2.10 -4.89 -12.76
C ARG A 203 0.92 -3.98 -12.43
N LYS A 204 0.21 -4.33 -11.36
CA LYS A 204 -0.85 -3.50 -10.79
C LYS A 204 -0.19 -2.40 -9.95
N LEU A 205 -0.18 -1.18 -10.46
CA LEU A 205 0.37 0.02 -9.82
C LEU A 205 -0.54 0.50 -8.69
N ALA A 206 0.01 0.88 -7.54
CA ALA A 206 -0.68 1.73 -6.57
C ALA A 206 -0.37 3.21 -6.87
N LEU A 207 -1.41 4.04 -6.92
CA LEU A 207 -1.30 5.46 -7.21
C LEU A 207 -1.88 6.26 -6.05
N ASN A 208 -1.05 7.10 -5.45
CA ASN A 208 -1.40 7.91 -4.29
C ASN A 208 -1.20 9.40 -4.63
N LEU A 209 -2.20 10.23 -4.33
CA LEU A 209 -2.16 11.68 -4.46
C LEU A 209 -2.65 12.30 -3.15
N MET A 210 -1.78 13.01 -2.46
CA MET A 210 -2.02 13.42 -1.07
C MET A 210 -1.61 14.86 -0.82
N TYR A 211 -2.30 15.55 0.09
CA TYR A 211 -1.94 16.87 0.63
C TYR A 211 -1.65 17.93 -0.44
N SER A 212 -2.36 17.89 -1.56
CA SER A 212 -2.05 18.71 -2.74
C SER A 212 -3.10 19.80 -2.95
N ALA A 213 -3.01 20.88 -2.16
CA ALA A 213 -4.02 21.93 -2.09
C ALA A 213 -4.29 22.66 -3.42
N ASN A 214 -3.34 22.69 -4.35
CA ASN A 214 -3.47 23.41 -5.63
C ASN A 214 -4.17 22.57 -6.72
N ILE A 215 -4.49 21.30 -6.46
CA ILE A 215 -5.10 20.42 -7.46
C ILE A 215 -6.62 20.55 -7.41
N LYS A 216 -7.20 21.03 -8.52
CA LYS A 216 -8.65 21.16 -8.74
C LYS A 216 -9.27 20.01 -9.50
N SER A 217 -8.48 19.23 -10.23
CA SER A 217 -8.95 18.10 -11.03
C SER A 217 -7.90 16.98 -11.08
N LEU A 218 -8.37 15.74 -11.11
CA LEU A 218 -7.51 14.54 -11.26
C LEU A 218 -7.05 14.29 -12.70
N GLU A 219 -7.47 15.11 -13.69
CA GLU A 219 -7.05 14.98 -15.09
C GLU A 219 -5.53 15.02 -15.29
N CYS A 220 -4.79 15.69 -14.41
CA CYS A 220 -3.31 15.70 -14.46
C CYS A 220 -2.70 14.29 -14.41
N LEU A 221 -3.39 13.30 -13.82
CA LEU A 221 -2.96 11.90 -13.78
C LEU A 221 -3.01 11.23 -15.15
N ASP A 222 -3.75 11.76 -16.13
CA ASP A 222 -3.83 11.20 -17.48
C ASP A 222 -2.49 11.26 -18.21
N SER A 223 -1.65 12.24 -17.88
CA SER A 223 -0.30 12.40 -18.41
C SER A 223 0.61 11.19 -18.12
N LEU A 224 0.33 10.43 -17.04
CA LEU A 224 1.14 9.29 -16.62
C LEU A 224 1.09 8.11 -17.60
N GLY A 225 0.15 8.14 -18.55
CA GLY A 225 0.04 7.12 -19.60
C GLY A 225 -0.25 5.72 -19.07
N ILE A 226 -0.93 5.62 -17.93
CA ILE A 226 -1.29 4.35 -17.30
C ILE A 226 -2.38 3.68 -18.15
N ALA A 227 -2.01 2.60 -18.84
CA ALA A 227 -2.91 1.86 -19.72
C ALA A 227 -3.59 0.64 -19.05
N GLY A 228 -3.08 0.18 -17.90
CA GLY A 228 -3.55 -1.03 -17.20
C GLY A 228 -4.24 -0.72 -15.88
N PRO A 229 -4.96 -1.70 -15.28
CA PRO A 229 -5.72 -1.50 -14.05
C PRO A 229 -4.83 -1.07 -12.88
N ILE A 230 -5.31 -0.07 -12.15
CA ILE A 230 -4.69 0.39 -10.91
C ILE A 230 -5.02 -0.62 -9.80
N LYS A 231 -4.02 -1.03 -9.01
CA LYS A 231 -4.23 -1.90 -7.83
C LYS A 231 -4.98 -1.14 -6.75
N THR A 232 -4.44 0.01 -6.41
CA THR A 232 -4.85 0.86 -5.29
C THR A 232 -4.86 2.30 -5.74
N LEU A 233 -5.94 3.01 -5.47
CA LEU A 233 -6.02 4.46 -5.62
C LEU A 233 -6.17 5.08 -4.23
N LEU A 234 -5.32 6.04 -3.90
CA LEU A 234 -5.44 6.88 -2.71
C LEU A 234 -5.47 8.35 -3.13
N VAL A 235 -6.55 9.04 -2.83
CA VAL A 235 -6.68 10.50 -2.99
C VAL A 235 -7.17 11.05 -1.66
N MET A 236 -6.35 11.88 -1.00
CA MET A 236 -6.72 12.45 0.30
C MET A 236 -6.10 13.82 0.55
N ASP A 237 -6.79 14.65 1.33
CA ASP A 237 -6.36 16.00 1.70
C ASP A 237 -6.12 16.91 0.47
N LEU A 238 -7.11 16.93 -0.44
CA LEU A 238 -7.18 17.85 -1.58
C LEU A 238 -8.38 18.80 -1.41
N PRO A 239 -8.26 19.85 -0.57
CA PRO A 239 -9.40 20.68 -0.14
C PRO A 239 -10.04 21.49 -1.28
N ASN A 240 -9.31 21.74 -2.36
CA ASN A 240 -9.78 22.50 -3.51
C ASN A 240 -10.15 21.62 -4.72
N LEU A 241 -10.26 20.30 -4.54
CA LEU A 241 -10.60 19.39 -5.63
C LEU A 241 -12.06 19.60 -6.06
N GLU A 242 -12.26 20.01 -7.31
CA GLU A 242 -13.58 20.28 -7.89
C GLU A 242 -14.14 19.05 -8.62
N SER A 243 -13.29 18.16 -9.15
CA SER A 243 -13.74 16.95 -9.85
C SER A 243 -12.82 15.74 -9.66
N LEU A 244 -13.43 14.56 -9.50
CA LEU A 244 -12.73 13.26 -9.54
C LEU A 244 -12.56 12.70 -10.97
N GLY A 245 -13.00 13.43 -12.00
CA GLY A 245 -12.90 13.02 -13.39
C GLY A 245 -11.46 12.85 -13.86
N CYS A 246 -11.15 11.67 -14.40
CA CYS A 246 -9.84 11.34 -14.96
C CYS A 246 -9.99 10.12 -15.89
N ARG A 247 -9.35 10.14 -17.06
CA ARG A 247 -9.43 9.02 -18.03
C ARG A 247 -8.79 7.76 -17.48
N VAL A 248 -7.71 7.88 -16.72
CA VAL A 248 -7.07 6.72 -16.06
C VAL A 248 -8.09 5.99 -15.18
N LEU A 249 -8.82 6.71 -14.33
CA LEU A 249 -9.84 6.10 -13.47
C LEU A 249 -11.03 5.53 -14.26
N ASN A 250 -11.41 6.18 -15.34
CA ASN A 250 -12.53 5.77 -16.19
C ASN A 250 -12.22 4.52 -17.03
N ASN A 251 -10.99 4.41 -17.56
CA ASN A 251 -10.63 3.40 -18.55
C ASN A 251 -10.04 2.14 -17.90
N THR A 252 -9.21 2.30 -16.86
CA THR A 252 -8.49 1.16 -16.29
C THR A 252 -9.20 0.56 -15.08
N GLY A 253 -10.04 1.37 -14.42
CA GLY A 253 -10.65 1.04 -13.14
C GLY A 253 -9.64 0.77 -12.02
N VAL A 254 -10.15 0.41 -10.83
CA VAL A 254 -9.35 0.15 -9.63
C VAL A 254 -9.71 -1.23 -9.07
N ALA A 255 -8.74 -2.14 -9.07
CA ALA A 255 -9.02 -3.57 -8.89
C ALA A 255 -9.05 -4.06 -7.43
N HIS A 256 -8.49 -3.33 -6.47
CA HIS A 256 -8.43 -3.80 -5.06
C HIS A 256 -8.92 -2.76 -4.08
N LYS A 257 -8.21 -1.63 -3.96
CA LYS A 257 -8.42 -0.69 -2.85
C LYS A 257 -8.64 0.73 -3.36
N ILE A 258 -9.65 1.41 -2.85
CA ILE A 258 -9.93 2.81 -3.14
C ILE A 258 -9.99 3.56 -1.82
N TYR A 259 -9.27 4.66 -1.73
CA TYR A 259 -9.23 5.55 -0.58
C TYR A 259 -9.50 6.97 -1.06
N LEU A 260 -10.66 7.55 -0.72
CA LEU A 260 -11.10 8.88 -1.17
C LEU A 260 -11.71 9.66 -0.01
N PHE A 261 -10.93 10.44 0.75
CA PHE A 261 -11.44 11.14 1.93
C PHE A 261 -10.70 12.46 2.17
N ASN A 262 -11.23 13.34 3.02
CA ASN A 262 -10.73 14.70 3.23
C ASN A 262 -10.59 15.49 1.91
N LEU A 263 -11.65 15.45 1.10
CA LEU A 263 -11.73 16.16 -0.18
C LEU A 263 -12.66 17.36 -0.05
N SER A 264 -12.71 18.22 -1.07
CA SER A 264 -13.69 19.30 -1.07
C SER A 264 -15.12 18.76 -1.01
N SER A 265 -15.96 19.31 -0.13
CA SER A 265 -17.40 19.00 -0.11
C SER A 265 -18.11 19.37 -1.41
N LYS A 266 -17.49 20.20 -2.26
CA LYS A 266 -17.98 20.56 -3.60
C LYS A 266 -17.52 19.62 -4.71
N VAL A 267 -16.68 18.62 -4.43
CA VAL A 267 -16.13 17.76 -5.46
C VAL A 267 -17.24 17.00 -6.20
N GLU A 268 -17.20 17.05 -7.51
CA GLU A 268 -18.10 16.31 -8.38
C GLU A 268 -17.60 14.87 -8.55
N VAL A 269 -18.53 13.92 -8.45
CA VAL A 269 -18.29 12.51 -8.70
C VAL A 269 -18.88 12.16 -10.07
N PRO A 270 -18.07 11.81 -11.07
CA PRO A 270 -18.61 11.43 -12.37
C PRO A 270 -19.34 10.08 -12.33
N ALA A 271 -20.43 9.95 -13.08
CA ALA A 271 -21.19 8.70 -13.17
C ALA A 271 -20.36 7.53 -13.73
N SER A 272 -19.31 7.80 -14.51
CA SER A 272 -18.35 6.78 -14.96
C SER A 272 -17.52 6.23 -13.79
N LEU A 273 -17.05 7.09 -12.90
CA LEU A 273 -16.31 6.68 -11.71
C LEU A 273 -17.20 5.86 -10.77
N ALA A 274 -18.45 6.28 -10.56
CA ALA A 274 -19.41 5.55 -9.74
C ALA A 274 -19.59 4.09 -10.22
N ARG A 275 -19.77 3.88 -11.53
CA ARG A 275 -19.86 2.54 -12.13
C ARG A 275 -18.58 1.71 -11.97
N ASN A 276 -17.42 2.35 -12.03
CA ASN A 276 -16.15 1.67 -11.85
C ASN A 276 -15.92 1.23 -10.39
N ILE A 277 -16.33 2.06 -9.43
CA ILE A 277 -16.26 1.74 -8.00
C ILE A 277 -17.19 0.55 -7.70
N GLU A 278 -18.43 0.58 -8.20
CA GLU A 278 -19.42 -0.51 -8.03
C GLU A 278 -18.91 -1.88 -8.48
N SER A 279 -18.20 -1.94 -9.62
CA SER A 279 -17.88 -3.21 -10.27
C SER A 279 -16.53 -3.83 -9.91
N GLN A 280 -15.59 -3.07 -9.34
CA GLN A 280 -14.19 -3.52 -9.26
C GLN A 280 -13.53 -3.42 -7.88
N ALA A 281 -14.00 -2.52 -7.01
CA ALA A 281 -13.33 -2.26 -5.76
C ALA A 281 -13.75 -3.27 -4.68
N ARG A 282 -12.77 -3.92 -4.03
CA ARG A 282 -13.01 -4.90 -2.95
C ARG A 282 -12.93 -4.30 -1.56
N ASN A 283 -12.14 -3.23 -1.43
CA ASN A 283 -11.93 -2.49 -0.19
C ASN A 283 -12.08 -1.02 -0.50
N ILE A 284 -13.10 -0.37 0.05
CA ILE A 284 -13.33 1.05 -0.16
C ILE A 284 -13.24 1.75 1.18
N GLN A 285 -12.41 2.78 1.25
CA GLN A 285 -12.41 3.77 2.31
C GLN A 285 -12.75 5.12 1.70
N ILE A 286 -13.80 5.76 2.19
CA ILE A 286 -14.33 6.94 1.52
C ILE A 286 -14.92 7.93 2.52
N GLY A 287 -14.76 9.22 2.25
CA GLY A 287 -15.45 10.30 2.93
C GLY A 287 -16.95 10.15 2.77
N PHE A 288 -17.70 10.40 3.84
CA PHE A 288 -19.14 10.17 3.83
C PHE A 288 -19.88 11.07 2.83
N ASP A 289 -19.39 12.29 2.60
CA ASP A 289 -19.88 13.20 1.57
C ASP A 289 -19.72 12.61 0.15
N ILE A 290 -18.57 12.00 -0.15
CA ILE A 290 -18.30 11.33 -1.42
C ILE A 290 -19.18 10.09 -1.57
N TYR A 291 -19.32 9.30 -0.50
CA TYR A 291 -20.24 8.15 -0.48
C TYR A 291 -21.66 8.59 -0.79
N THR A 292 -22.14 9.68 -0.16
CA THR A 292 -23.46 10.24 -0.41
C THR A 292 -23.65 10.59 -1.89
N LYS A 293 -22.68 11.30 -2.48
CA LYS A 293 -22.71 11.64 -3.92
C LYS A 293 -22.70 10.42 -4.83
N LEU A 294 -21.95 9.37 -4.48
CA LEU A 294 -21.97 8.11 -5.22
C LEU A 294 -23.37 7.49 -5.24
N THR A 295 -24.03 7.43 -4.09
CA THR A 295 -25.37 6.83 -3.96
C THR A 295 -26.48 7.63 -4.67
N MET A 296 -26.24 8.92 -4.94
CA MET A 296 -27.17 9.75 -5.72
C MET A 296 -27.18 9.40 -7.22
N HIS A 297 -26.18 8.66 -7.72
CA HIS A 297 -26.22 8.19 -9.11
C HIS A 297 -27.23 7.06 -9.27
N LYS A 298 -28.17 7.26 -10.20
CA LYS A 298 -29.19 6.26 -10.54
C LYS A 298 -28.56 4.91 -10.86
N GLY A 299 -28.98 3.89 -10.12
CA GLY A 299 -28.54 2.51 -10.32
C GLY A 299 -27.22 2.15 -9.66
N PHE A 300 -26.56 3.08 -8.94
CA PHE A 300 -25.38 2.75 -8.15
C PHE A 300 -25.73 1.71 -7.08
N CYS A 301 -24.99 0.61 -7.07
CA CYS A 301 -25.13 -0.46 -6.10
C CYS A 301 -23.74 -0.90 -5.63
N LEU A 302 -23.36 -0.55 -4.40
CA LEU A 302 -22.06 -0.92 -3.91
C LEU A 302 -21.95 -2.45 -3.74
N ASN A 303 -21.00 -3.09 -4.42
CA ASN A 303 -20.70 -4.51 -4.29
C ASN A 303 -19.27 -4.70 -3.78
N SER A 304 -19.07 -4.45 -2.49
CA SER A 304 -17.75 -4.52 -1.85
C SER A 304 -17.87 -5.17 -0.48
N PRO A 305 -17.14 -6.26 -0.20
CA PRO A 305 -17.22 -6.92 1.11
C PRO A 305 -16.82 -5.99 2.26
N TYR A 306 -15.93 -5.02 1.99
CA TYR A 306 -15.43 -4.07 2.99
C TYR A 306 -15.70 -2.62 2.57
N LEU A 307 -16.37 -1.87 3.45
CA LEU A 307 -16.60 -0.44 3.33
C LEU A 307 -16.10 0.26 4.60
N SER A 308 -15.30 1.31 4.45
CA SER A 308 -14.86 2.18 5.52
C SER A 308 -15.34 3.60 5.24
N LEU A 309 -16.20 4.12 6.11
CA LEU A 309 -16.73 5.47 6.02
C LEU A 309 -15.93 6.38 6.96
N VAL A 310 -15.39 7.45 6.40
CA VAL A 310 -14.72 8.52 7.14
C VAL A 310 -15.71 9.66 7.28
N LEU A 311 -16.10 9.96 8.53
CA LEU A 311 -17.00 11.03 8.88
C LEU A 311 -16.19 12.27 9.29
N GLU A 312 -16.63 13.46 8.87
CA GLU A 312 -16.15 14.69 9.49
C GLU A 312 -16.86 14.90 10.83
N THR A 313 -18.18 14.69 10.83
CA THR A 313 -19.04 14.74 12.03
C THR A 313 -20.07 13.61 12.02
N TYR A 314 -20.57 13.20 13.20
CA TYR A 314 -21.59 12.14 13.26
C TYR A 314 -22.95 12.63 12.76
N GLU A 315 -23.21 13.95 12.81
CA GLU A 315 -24.44 14.56 12.30
C GLU A 315 -24.61 14.35 10.79
N GLU A 316 -23.52 14.11 10.05
CA GLU A 316 -23.57 13.78 8.62
C GLU A 316 -24.48 12.57 8.34
N LEU A 317 -24.49 11.57 9.22
CA LEU A 317 -25.31 10.37 9.08
C LEU A 317 -26.81 10.69 9.04
N CYS A 318 -27.23 11.69 9.80
CA CYS A 318 -28.63 12.13 9.89
C CYS A 318 -29.09 12.90 8.64
N SER A 319 -28.15 13.49 7.90
CA SER A 319 -28.43 14.29 6.70
C SER A 319 -28.59 13.47 5.42
N HIS A 320 -28.21 12.19 5.45
CA HIS A 320 -28.19 11.36 4.25
C HIS A 320 -29.61 10.95 3.82
N PRO A 321 -30.04 11.21 2.56
CA PRO A 321 -31.38 10.84 2.07
C PRO A 321 -31.63 9.33 2.14
N ASN A 322 -32.86 8.92 2.44
CA ASN A 322 -33.26 7.52 2.64
C ASN A 322 -33.04 6.70 1.34
N PRO A 323 -32.58 5.43 1.38
CA PRO A 323 -32.34 4.66 0.15
C PRO A 323 -33.59 4.45 -0.69
N GLU A 324 -34.75 4.36 -0.03
CA GLU A 324 -36.04 4.20 -0.70
C GLU A 324 -36.31 5.34 -1.69
N ASP A 325 -35.84 6.55 -1.38
CA ASP A 325 -35.97 7.73 -2.24
C ASP A 325 -35.06 7.66 -3.48
N LEU A 326 -34.01 6.84 -3.43
CA LEU A 326 -32.99 6.74 -4.48
C LEU A 326 -33.21 5.55 -5.43
N GLY A 327 -34.17 4.67 -5.12
CA GLY A 327 -34.47 3.47 -5.94
C GLY A 327 -33.25 2.55 -6.12
N THR A 328 -32.33 2.55 -5.17
CA THR A 328 -31.08 1.78 -5.23
C THR A 328 -31.32 0.31 -4.90
N ARG A 329 -30.52 -0.56 -5.50
CA ARG A 329 -30.47 -1.99 -5.10
C ARG A 329 -29.77 -2.10 -3.75
N ASN A 330 -30.08 -3.15 -2.99
CA ASN A 330 -29.40 -3.42 -1.72
C ASN A 330 -27.90 -3.60 -1.95
N PRO A 331 -27.04 -2.76 -1.35
CA PRO A 331 -25.59 -2.91 -1.47
C PRO A 331 -25.12 -4.19 -0.76
N TYR A 332 -24.19 -4.91 -1.37
CA TYR A 332 -23.53 -6.06 -0.74
C TYR A 332 -22.29 -5.58 0.01
N VAL A 333 -22.42 -5.50 1.34
CA VAL A 333 -21.33 -5.15 2.26
C VAL A 333 -21.40 -6.04 3.49
N THR A 334 -20.31 -6.74 3.81
CA THR A 334 -20.26 -7.65 4.97
C THR A 334 -19.61 -7.02 6.20
N HIS A 335 -18.70 -6.06 5.97
CA HIS A 335 -17.96 -5.36 7.01
C HIS A 335 -18.00 -3.86 6.77
N ILE A 336 -18.53 -3.13 7.74
CA ILE A 336 -18.53 -1.67 7.75
C ILE A 336 -17.61 -1.18 8.85
N TYR A 337 -16.70 -0.28 8.49
CA TYR A 337 -15.93 0.53 9.41
C TYR A 337 -16.47 1.95 9.37
N VAL A 338 -16.70 2.55 10.53
CA VAL A 338 -17.06 3.97 10.64
C VAL A 338 -16.00 4.63 11.50
N SER A 339 -15.36 5.66 10.97
CA SER A 339 -14.26 6.34 11.66
C SER A 339 -14.42 7.85 11.59
N GLN A 340 -14.06 8.52 12.68
CA GLN A 340 -13.99 9.99 12.74
C GLN A 340 -12.58 10.38 13.25
N PRO A 341 -11.58 10.42 12.35
CA PRO A 341 -10.17 10.48 12.74
C PRO A 341 -9.74 11.83 13.33
N ASP A 342 -10.45 12.92 13.07
CA ASP A 342 -10.06 14.27 13.49
C ASP A 342 -11.07 14.91 14.47
N ALA A 343 -11.94 14.08 15.06
CA ALA A 343 -13.01 14.54 15.94
C ALA A 343 -12.50 14.92 17.34
N PRO A 344 -12.83 16.12 17.85
CA PRO A 344 -12.68 16.41 19.26
C PRO A 344 -13.79 15.78 20.11
N GLN A 345 -14.93 15.42 19.50
CA GLN A 345 -16.08 14.87 20.20
C GLN A 345 -15.81 13.45 20.69
N GLU A 346 -16.16 13.15 21.93
CA GLU A 346 -16.15 11.78 22.43
C GLU A 346 -17.24 10.94 21.74
N THR A 347 -16.94 9.69 21.42
CA THR A 347 -17.95 8.75 20.95
C THR A 347 -18.87 8.39 22.12
N THR A 348 -20.11 8.88 22.09
CA THR A 348 -21.12 8.58 23.11
C THR A 348 -22.00 7.38 22.74
N LYS A 349 -22.90 6.97 23.64
CA LYS A 349 -23.88 5.90 23.36
C LYS A 349 -24.83 6.30 22.23
N GLU A 350 -25.27 7.55 22.24
CA GLU A 350 -26.19 8.12 21.25
C GLU A 350 -25.58 8.07 19.85
N VAL A 351 -24.30 8.43 19.71
CA VAL A 351 -23.55 8.32 18.46
C VAL A 351 -23.50 6.86 17.96
N VAL A 352 -23.19 5.92 18.86
CA VAL A 352 -23.15 4.48 18.50
C VAL A 352 -24.53 4.02 18.03
N THR A 353 -25.59 4.40 18.74
CA THR A 353 -26.97 4.08 18.34
C THR A 353 -27.27 4.62 16.94
N GLN A 354 -26.96 5.89 16.68
CA GLN A 354 -27.19 6.53 15.38
C GLN A 354 -26.43 5.81 14.25
N ILE A 355 -25.17 5.45 14.45
CA ILE A 355 -24.39 4.69 13.46
C ILE A 355 -25.04 3.34 13.19
N VAL A 356 -25.44 2.62 14.23
CA VAL A 356 -26.00 1.27 14.08
C VAL A 356 -27.38 1.32 13.40
N GLU A 357 -28.23 2.27 13.78
CA GLU A 357 -29.52 2.52 13.12
C GLU A 357 -29.33 2.88 11.65
N TRP A 358 -28.38 3.79 11.36
CA TRP A 358 -28.05 4.13 9.99
C TRP A 358 -27.61 2.89 9.21
N VAL A 359 -26.68 2.07 9.72
CA VAL A 359 -26.26 0.83 9.04
C VAL A 359 -27.44 -0.12 8.82
N ALA A 360 -28.28 -0.34 9.83
CA ALA A 360 -29.43 -1.25 9.75
C ALA A 360 -30.46 -0.85 8.70
N THR A 361 -30.64 0.45 8.45
CA THR A 361 -31.56 0.95 7.41
C THR A 361 -30.99 0.87 6.00
N ARG A 362 -29.66 0.73 5.86
CA ARG A 362 -28.96 0.82 4.56
C ARG A 362 -28.46 -0.51 4.03
N PHE A 363 -28.17 -1.45 4.92
CA PHE A 363 -27.51 -2.70 4.55
C PHE A 363 -28.23 -3.88 5.21
N SER A 364 -28.47 -4.92 4.42
CA SER A 364 -29.15 -6.14 4.88
C SER A 364 -28.17 -7.24 5.31
N ASP A 365 -26.96 -7.26 4.74
CA ASP A 365 -26.02 -8.39 4.85
C ASP A 365 -24.76 -8.09 5.69
N VAL A 366 -24.82 -7.08 6.56
CA VAL A 366 -23.66 -6.69 7.37
C VAL A 366 -23.46 -7.67 8.53
N GLY A 367 -22.32 -8.37 8.52
CA GLY A 367 -21.88 -9.24 9.60
C GLY A 367 -21.04 -8.53 10.66
N TYR A 368 -20.43 -7.38 10.33
CA TYR A 368 -19.57 -6.64 11.26
C TYR A 368 -19.72 -5.13 11.09
N VAL A 369 -19.92 -4.43 12.21
CA VAL A 369 -19.86 -2.98 12.30
C VAL A 369 -18.74 -2.61 13.27
N THR A 370 -17.70 -1.95 12.76
CA THR A 370 -16.56 -1.49 13.58
C THR A 370 -16.54 0.03 13.65
N ILE A 371 -16.79 0.58 14.83
CA ILE A 371 -16.72 2.02 15.08
C ILE A 371 -15.32 2.34 15.63
N ARG A 372 -14.64 3.29 15.00
CA ARG A 372 -13.28 3.70 15.31
C ARG A 372 -13.23 5.17 15.70
N SER A 373 -12.70 5.48 16.87
CA SER A 373 -12.60 6.85 17.37
C SER A 373 -11.33 7.08 18.17
N ASN A 374 -10.79 8.29 18.14
CA ASN A 374 -9.63 8.67 18.97
C ASN A 374 -10.02 8.84 20.45
N THR A 375 -11.27 9.24 20.69
CA THR A 375 -11.82 9.70 21.97
C THR A 375 -12.90 8.72 22.43
N LEU A 376 -12.48 7.65 23.10
CA LEU A 376 -13.40 6.63 23.62
C LEU A 376 -13.58 6.73 25.13
N ASN A 377 -14.84 6.83 25.55
CA ASN A 377 -15.25 6.56 26.92
C ASN A 377 -15.59 5.06 27.09
N LEU A 378 -14.55 4.22 27.11
CA LEU A 378 -14.67 2.76 27.03
C LEU A 378 -15.55 2.10 28.12
N PRO A 379 -15.48 2.46 29.42
CA PRO A 379 -16.22 1.74 30.46
C PRO A 379 -17.75 1.82 30.29
N GLY A 380 -18.25 3.00 29.90
CA GLY A 380 -19.69 3.21 29.67
C GLY A 380 -20.21 2.57 28.39
N LEU A 381 -19.37 2.50 27.35
CA LEU A 381 -19.71 1.97 26.03
C LEU A 381 -19.73 0.44 26.00
N GLN A 382 -18.78 -0.22 26.65
CA GLN A 382 -18.70 -1.68 26.62
C GLN A 382 -19.92 -2.31 27.30
N SER A 383 -20.27 -1.82 28.51
CA SER A 383 -21.47 -2.24 29.23
C SER A 383 -22.75 -2.02 28.42
N PHE A 384 -22.81 -0.92 27.66
CA PHE A 384 -23.93 -0.61 26.78
C PHE A 384 -24.05 -1.61 25.61
N ILE A 385 -22.95 -1.95 24.93
CA ILE A 385 -22.97 -2.93 23.84
C ILE A 385 -23.42 -4.31 24.34
N ASP A 386 -22.89 -4.74 25.47
CA ASP A 386 -23.19 -6.07 26.02
C ASP A 386 -24.66 -6.20 26.43
N GLN A 387 -25.30 -5.10 26.82
CA GLN A 387 -26.71 -5.04 27.23
C GLN A 387 -27.69 -4.72 26.09
N ALA A 388 -27.21 -4.21 24.95
CA ALA A 388 -28.06 -3.70 23.89
C ALA A 388 -28.70 -4.84 23.07
N VAL A 389 -29.78 -5.41 23.61
CA VAL A 389 -30.73 -6.29 22.91
C VAL A 389 -31.26 -5.61 21.64
N PHE A 390 -31.45 -4.29 21.69
CA PHE A 390 -31.92 -3.45 20.59
C PHE A 390 -31.17 -3.68 19.27
N TYR A 391 -29.85 -3.84 19.32
CA TYR A 391 -29.06 -4.05 18.10
C TYR A 391 -29.25 -5.42 17.47
N LYS A 392 -29.57 -6.44 18.28
CA LYS A 392 -29.83 -7.80 17.80
C LYS A 392 -31.16 -7.90 17.05
N GLU A 393 -32.12 -7.01 17.32
CA GLU A 393 -33.37 -6.97 16.56
C GLU A 393 -33.18 -6.31 15.20
N ARG A 394 -32.33 -5.28 15.11
CA ARG A 394 -32.11 -4.48 13.89
C ARG A 394 -31.04 -5.06 12.97
N LEU A 395 -29.99 -5.65 13.54
CA LEU A 395 -28.89 -6.31 12.84
C LEU A 395 -28.61 -7.66 13.50
N PRO A 396 -29.48 -8.67 13.33
CA PRO A 396 -29.41 -9.93 14.07
C PRO A 396 -28.11 -10.72 13.85
N ILE A 397 -27.42 -10.47 12.74
CA ILE A 397 -26.21 -11.17 12.33
C ILE A 397 -24.95 -10.33 12.63
N ALA A 398 -25.08 -9.01 12.85
CA ALA A 398 -23.93 -8.14 12.95
C ALA A 398 -23.27 -8.18 14.33
N LYS A 399 -21.94 -8.33 14.34
CA LYS A 399 -21.11 -8.06 15.52
C LYS A 399 -20.69 -6.59 15.54
N ILE A 400 -21.06 -5.88 16.59
CA ILE A 400 -20.61 -4.49 16.83
C ILE A 400 -19.30 -4.51 17.59
N ILE A 401 -18.32 -3.74 17.10
CA ILE A 401 -16.97 -3.63 17.66
C ILE A 401 -16.64 -2.15 17.79
N ILE A 402 -16.21 -1.70 18.97
CA ILE A 402 -15.67 -0.35 19.17
C ILE A 402 -14.17 -0.46 19.38
N LYS A 403 -13.39 0.34 18.65
CA LYS A 403 -11.93 0.37 18.76
C LYS A 403 -11.43 1.79 18.90
N GLN A 404 -10.46 1.97 19.78
CA GLN A 404 -9.71 3.22 19.80
C GLN A 404 -8.83 3.25 18.56
N LEU A 405 -8.87 4.35 17.82
CA LEU A 405 -7.92 4.59 16.74
C LEU A 405 -6.53 4.71 17.37
N GLN A 406 -5.60 3.92 16.83
CA GLN A 406 -4.19 4.19 17.07
C GLN A 406 -3.80 5.39 16.21
N PRO A 407 -2.97 6.32 16.71
CA PRO A 407 -2.52 7.45 15.91
C PRO A 407 -1.93 6.97 14.58
N TYR A 408 -2.43 7.52 13.48
CA TYR A 408 -2.05 7.12 12.12
C TYR A 408 -0.55 7.34 11.90
N THR A 409 0.16 6.29 11.48
CA THR A 409 1.44 6.45 10.77
C THR A 409 1.18 6.26 9.29
N ILE A 410 1.61 7.20 8.44
CA ILE A 410 1.41 7.15 6.98
C ILE A 410 1.92 5.83 6.38
N ASP A 411 2.96 5.24 6.96
CA ASP A 411 3.50 3.92 6.57
C ASP A 411 2.47 2.79 6.66
N SER A 412 1.48 2.90 7.57
CA SER A 412 0.43 1.89 7.75
C SER A 412 -0.59 1.84 6.60
N LEU A 413 -0.75 2.92 5.83
CA LEU A 413 -1.70 2.98 4.71
C LEU A 413 -1.27 2.07 3.55
N THR A 414 0.03 1.79 3.43
CA THR A 414 0.58 0.89 2.39
C THR A 414 0.62 -0.58 2.81
N THR A 415 0.47 -0.88 4.10
CA THR A 415 0.63 -2.22 4.68
C THR A 415 -0.65 -2.91 5.12
N PHE A 416 -1.83 -2.34 4.83
CA PHE A 416 -3.12 -3.04 5.00
C PHE A 416 -3.30 -4.19 3.99
N ASP A 417 -2.37 -5.13 3.87
CA ASP A 417 -2.66 -6.44 3.31
C ASP A 417 -3.34 -7.25 4.42
N VAL A 418 -4.65 -7.47 4.25
CA VAL A 418 -5.49 -8.32 5.11
C VAL A 418 -5.05 -9.76 5.00
#